data_AF-A9C3J1-F1
#
_entry.id   AF-A9C3J1-F1
#
_cell.length_a   1.000
_cell.length_b   1.000
_cell.length_c   1.000
_cell.angle_alpha   90.00
_cell.angle_beta   90.00
_cell.angle_gamma   90.00
#
_symmetry.space_group_name_H-M   'P 1'
#
loop_
_entity.id
_entity.type
_entity.pdbx_description
1 polymer ?
#
loop_
_entity_poly.entity_id
_entity_poly.type
_entity_poly.pdbx_seq_one_letter_code
_entity_poly.pdbx_strand_id
1 'polypeptide(L)'
;MSFFSEFFGGGGGGGRLRYQDFPTSGTFTPSAILQANGGPCVVVLVGGGGGGGGSTAGLGAGGGGGGGGAVRIQPLTITTAQTVTIGGGGASGTAGSPSSIGSLLTAAGGGAGALGNGATNIGGAGASGGGGSRICAGGGGGAGAPGQDFSNYATTSPASLAAGGSASYGSSGGYGSDANGANVRSGDGGAGLEGFGGGGGGGGTGSARPGRGCHGGGDGGAIGGGAGGAGRANSGGGGGGAGAQSGVTNSGGAGGSGFCRIYWWE
;
A
#
# COMPACT_ATOMS: atom_id res chain seq x y z
N MET A 1 -6.15 2.82 30.75
CA MET A 1 -5.69 1.44 30.95
C MET A 1 -5.43 0.84 29.59
N SER A 2 -4.28 0.19 29.36
CA SER A 2 -3.95 -0.34 28.03
C SER A 2 -4.68 -1.67 27.79
N PHE A 3 -5.24 -1.83 26.60
CA PHE A 3 -5.97 -3.05 26.18
C PHE A 3 -5.13 -4.34 26.35
N PHE A 4 -3.80 -4.21 26.32
CA PHE A 4 -2.88 -5.31 26.55
C PHE A 4 -2.94 -5.88 27.98
N SER A 5 -3.19 -5.09 29.03
CA SER A 5 -3.19 -5.63 30.40
C SER A 5 -4.42 -6.48 30.72
N GLU A 6 -5.55 -6.26 30.03
CA GLU A 6 -6.79 -7.03 30.22
C GLU A 6 -6.79 -8.35 29.45
N PHE A 7 -6.18 -8.41 28.26
CA PHE A 7 -6.12 -9.65 27.47
C PHE A 7 -5.18 -10.70 28.07
N PHE A 8 -4.22 -10.28 28.90
CA PHE A 8 -3.24 -11.16 29.54
C PHE A 8 -3.52 -11.44 31.02
N GLY A 9 -4.78 -11.29 31.47
CA GLY A 9 -5.34 -11.72 32.77
C GLY A 9 -4.37 -11.93 33.95
N GLY A 10 -4.52 -11.14 35.01
CA GLY A 10 -3.70 -11.13 36.23
C GLY A 10 -3.69 -12.41 37.11
N GLY A 11 -3.56 -13.60 36.55
CA GLY A 11 -3.27 -14.85 37.26
C GLY A 11 -1.85 -15.32 36.95
N GLY A 12 -1.03 -15.51 37.99
CA GLY A 12 0.43 -15.67 37.89
C GLY A 12 0.92 -16.70 36.86
N GLY A 13 1.78 -16.24 35.94
CA GLY A 13 2.45 -17.08 34.96
C GLY A 13 3.17 -16.25 33.91
N GLY A 14 4.24 -15.55 34.31
CA GLY A 14 5.05 -14.72 33.41
C GLY A 14 5.84 -15.57 32.41
N GLY A 15 5.18 -16.01 31.33
CA GLY A 15 5.84 -16.66 30.19
C GLY A 15 6.83 -15.72 29.50
N ARG A 16 7.63 -16.24 28.57
CA ARG A 16 8.48 -15.47 27.66
C ARG A 16 7.69 -15.07 26.42
N LEU A 17 7.84 -13.83 25.96
CA LEU A 17 7.26 -13.40 24.69
C LEU A 17 7.95 -14.14 23.55
N ARG A 18 7.15 -14.79 22.71
CA ARG A 18 7.55 -15.49 21.50
C ARG A 18 6.95 -14.79 20.29
N TYR A 19 7.61 -14.96 19.14
CA TYR A 19 7.06 -14.52 17.87
C TYR A 19 7.48 -15.43 16.72
N GLN A 20 6.69 -15.42 15.65
CA GLN A 20 7.00 -16.07 14.39
C GLN A 20 6.63 -15.15 13.24
N ASP A 21 7.57 -15.01 12.31
CA ASP A 21 7.42 -14.22 11.09
C ASP A 21 7.09 -15.11 9.90
N PHE A 22 6.15 -14.63 9.09
CA PHE A 22 5.77 -15.24 7.83
C PHE A 22 6.00 -14.20 6.71
N PRO A 23 7.21 -14.16 6.13
CA PRO A 23 7.46 -13.40 4.90
C PRO A 23 6.90 -14.11 3.65
N THR A 24 6.58 -15.41 3.78
CA THR A 24 5.90 -16.22 2.78
C THR A 24 4.79 -17.04 3.45
N SER A 25 3.83 -17.52 2.67
CA SER A 25 2.73 -18.36 3.19
C SER A 25 3.26 -19.61 3.88
N GLY A 26 2.52 -20.08 4.90
CA GLY A 26 2.89 -21.24 5.70
C GLY A 26 1.79 -21.61 6.68
N THR A 27 2.16 -22.33 7.74
CA THR A 27 1.23 -22.75 8.79
C THR A 27 1.78 -22.34 10.14
N PHE A 28 0.95 -21.68 10.94
CA PHE A 28 1.21 -21.47 12.37
C PHE A 28 0.63 -22.65 13.14
N THR A 29 1.46 -23.35 13.90
CA THR A 29 1.04 -24.48 14.73
C THR A 29 1.26 -24.10 16.20
N PRO A 30 0.18 -23.83 16.97
CA PRO A 30 0.29 -23.52 18.39
C PRO A 30 0.99 -24.65 19.16
N SER A 31 1.92 -24.31 20.05
CA SER A 31 2.52 -25.32 20.94
C SER A 31 1.49 -25.88 21.92
N ALA A 32 1.78 -27.01 22.56
CA ALA A 32 0.93 -27.56 23.61
C ALA A 32 0.74 -26.59 24.79
N ILE A 33 1.76 -25.77 25.11
CA ILE A 33 1.69 -24.78 26.20
C ILE A 33 0.77 -23.63 25.81
N LEU A 34 0.90 -23.09 24.60
CA LEU A 34 0.00 -22.05 24.11
C LEU A 34 -1.45 -22.53 24.07
N GLN A 35 -1.68 -23.78 23.64
CA GLN A 35 -3.01 -24.39 23.65
C GLN A 35 -3.57 -24.53 25.08
N ALA A 36 -2.75 -24.99 26.03
CA ALA A 36 -3.13 -25.10 27.44
C ALA A 36 -3.48 -23.74 28.06
N ASN A 37 -2.84 -22.67 27.61
CA ASN A 37 -3.12 -21.29 28.02
C ASN A 37 -4.32 -20.66 27.30
N GLY A 38 -5.09 -21.43 26.52
CA GLY A 38 -6.26 -20.94 25.79
C GLY A 38 -5.94 -20.22 24.48
N GLY A 39 -4.70 -20.29 23.98
CA GLY A 39 -4.29 -19.78 22.67
C GLY A 39 -4.25 -18.27 22.46
N PRO A 40 -3.98 -17.39 23.45
CA PRO A 40 -3.96 -15.96 23.21
C PRO A 40 -2.74 -15.54 22.36
N CYS A 41 -3.02 -14.92 21.21
CA CYS A 41 -2.02 -14.39 20.29
C CYS A 41 -2.32 -12.93 19.95
N VAL A 42 -1.29 -12.17 19.59
CA VAL A 42 -1.44 -10.87 18.92
C VAL A 42 -0.88 -11.01 17.51
N VAL A 43 -1.69 -10.69 16.51
CA VAL A 43 -1.30 -10.83 15.11
C VAL A 43 -1.16 -9.46 14.47
N VAL A 44 -0.02 -9.23 13.83
CA VAL A 44 0.22 -8.15 12.88
C VAL A 44 0.11 -8.76 11.48
N LEU A 45 -0.90 -8.38 10.72
CA LEU A 45 -1.17 -8.89 9.39
C LEU A 45 -1.22 -7.75 8.38
N VAL A 46 -0.44 -7.88 7.32
CA VAL A 46 -0.27 -6.86 6.28
C VAL A 46 -0.63 -7.47 4.93
N GLY A 47 -1.57 -6.84 4.20
CA GLY A 47 -1.91 -7.22 2.82
C GLY A 47 -0.82 -6.82 1.81
N GLY A 48 -0.82 -7.40 0.62
CA GLY A 48 0.08 -6.98 -0.45
C GLY A 48 -0.26 -5.59 -0.98
N GLY A 49 0.73 -4.75 -1.28
CA GLY A 49 0.54 -3.42 -1.85
C GLY A 49 0.12 -3.48 -3.32
N GLY A 50 -0.58 -2.45 -3.81
CA GLY A 50 -0.93 -2.32 -5.22
C GLY A 50 0.25 -1.83 -6.06
N GLY A 51 0.29 -2.18 -7.35
CA GLY A 51 1.28 -1.64 -8.26
C GLY A 51 0.93 -0.23 -8.74
N GLY A 52 1.94 0.57 -9.05
CA GLY A 52 1.77 1.89 -9.62
C GLY A 52 1.27 1.85 -11.06
N GLY A 53 0.65 2.92 -11.51
CA GLY A 53 0.14 3.06 -12.87
C GLY A 53 1.27 3.26 -13.88
N GLY A 54 1.09 2.73 -15.10
CA GLY A 54 1.96 2.98 -16.23
C GLY A 54 1.67 4.31 -16.94
N SER A 55 2.53 4.71 -17.86
CA SER A 55 2.33 5.81 -18.81
C SER A 55 2.15 5.27 -20.23
N THR A 56 1.31 5.92 -21.03
CA THR A 56 1.01 5.51 -22.40
C THR A 56 1.64 6.47 -23.42
N ALA A 57 2.24 5.91 -24.47
CA ALA A 57 2.82 6.69 -25.56
C ALA A 57 1.79 7.65 -26.20
N GLY A 58 2.19 8.92 -26.38
CA GLY A 58 1.43 9.92 -27.14
C GLY A 58 0.85 11.08 -26.33
N LEU A 59 0.76 10.97 -25.00
CA LEU A 59 0.14 12.00 -24.16
C LEU A 59 1.09 12.67 -23.15
N GLY A 60 2.31 12.15 -22.98
CA GLY A 60 3.31 12.76 -22.09
C GLY A 60 2.86 12.84 -20.62
N ALA A 61 2.07 11.87 -20.16
CA ALA A 61 1.44 11.84 -18.84
C ALA A 61 2.09 10.79 -17.92
N GLY A 62 2.18 11.09 -16.62
CA GLY A 62 2.73 10.19 -15.59
C GLY A 62 1.65 9.27 -15.02
N GLY A 63 2.06 8.10 -14.52
CA GLY A 63 1.17 7.19 -13.80
C GLY A 63 1.05 7.53 -12.31
N GLY A 64 -0.08 7.19 -11.71
CA GLY A 64 -0.31 7.36 -10.26
C GLY A 64 0.40 6.30 -9.42
N GLY A 65 0.69 6.61 -8.16
CA GLY A 65 1.26 5.62 -7.22
C GLY A 65 0.26 4.55 -6.81
N GLY A 66 0.71 3.31 -6.57
CA GLY A 66 -0.09 2.24 -5.99
C GLY A 66 -0.31 2.47 -4.49
N GLY A 67 -1.43 2.01 -3.96
CA GLY A 67 -1.73 2.12 -2.55
C GLY A 67 -1.12 1.01 -1.71
N GLY A 68 -0.90 1.29 -0.42
CA GLY A 68 -0.43 0.29 0.54
C GLY A 68 -1.47 -0.78 0.86
N GLY A 69 -1.02 -1.98 1.20
CA GLY A 69 -1.88 -3.03 1.77
C GLY A 69 -2.41 -2.62 3.14
N ALA A 70 -3.56 -3.16 3.52
CA ALA A 70 -4.11 -2.93 4.85
C ALA A 70 -3.18 -3.52 5.92
N VAL A 71 -3.05 -2.83 7.05
CA VAL A 71 -2.31 -3.29 8.23
C VAL A 71 -3.31 -3.52 9.36
N ARG A 72 -3.37 -4.74 9.88
CA ARG A 72 -4.29 -5.16 10.95
C ARG A 72 -3.46 -5.66 12.13
N ILE A 73 -3.65 -5.05 13.29
CA ILE A 73 -3.03 -5.50 14.55
C ILE A 73 -4.18 -5.89 15.47
N GLN A 74 -4.34 -7.19 15.74
CA GLN A 74 -5.49 -7.68 16.49
C GLN A 74 -5.13 -8.86 17.42
N PRO A 75 -5.67 -8.88 18.65
CA PRO A 75 -5.66 -10.10 19.47
C PRO A 75 -6.52 -11.19 18.81
N LEU A 76 -6.05 -12.43 18.82
CA LEU A 76 -6.77 -13.59 18.33
C LEU A 76 -6.58 -14.77 19.29
N THR A 77 -7.59 -15.64 19.36
CA THR A 77 -7.48 -16.94 20.03
C THR A 77 -7.19 -18.01 18.99
N ILE A 78 -6.04 -18.68 19.12
CA ILE A 78 -5.57 -19.70 18.19
C ILE A 78 -5.19 -20.96 18.97
N THR A 79 -6.11 -21.93 19.00
CA THR A 79 -5.94 -23.21 19.70
C THR A 79 -5.65 -24.38 18.76
N THR A 80 -5.75 -24.16 17.45
CA THR A 80 -5.47 -25.17 16.41
C THR A 80 -4.59 -24.56 15.32
N ALA A 81 -3.91 -25.42 14.55
CA ALA A 81 -3.06 -24.96 13.46
C ALA A 81 -3.85 -24.10 12.46
N GLN A 82 -3.27 -22.97 12.05
CA GLN A 82 -3.87 -22.04 11.10
C GLN A 82 -2.97 -21.86 9.89
N THR A 83 -3.57 -21.92 8.70
CA THR A 83 -2.88 -21.53 7.46
C THR A 83 -2.70 -20.02 7.43
N VAL A 84 -1.45 -19.57 7.31
CA VAL A 84 -1.10 -18.16 7.09
C VAL A 84 -0.85 -17.98 5.60
N THR A 85 -1.66 -17.14 4.96
CA THR A 85 -1.51 -16.77 3.55
C THR A 85 -0.97 -15.36 3.45
N ILE A 86 0.15 -15.19 2.74
CA ILE A 86 0.75 -13.90 2.47
C ILE A 86 0.33 -13.43 1.07
N GLY A 87 -0.32 -12.28 1.02
CA GLY A 87 -0.74 -11.64 -0.21
C GLY A 87 0.45 -11.16 -1.04
N GLY A 88 0.46 -11.48 -2.33
CA GLY A 88 1.40 -10.92 -3.29
C GLY A 88 1.15 -9.43 -3.53
N GLY A 89 2.21 -8.69 -3.86
CA GLY A 89 2.07 -7.33 -4.38
C GLY A 89 1.48 -7.33 -5.80
N GLY A 90 0.81 -6.24 -6.16
CA GLY A 90 0.27 -6.05 -7.50
C GLY A 90 1.37 -5.76 -8.53
N ALA A 91 1.19 -6.23 -9.76
CA ALA A 91 1.98 -5.77 -10.89
C ALA A 91 1.59 -4.33 -11.27
N SER A 92 2.30 -3.72 -12.22
CA SER A 92 1.98 -2.38 -12.73
C SER A 92 0.49 -2.25 -13.09
N GLY A 93 -0.20 -1.30 -12.48
CA GLY A 93 -1.63 -1.03 -12.71
C GLY A 93 -2.58 -2.10 -12.16
N THR A 94 -2.12 -3.03 -11.31
CA THR A 94 -2.99 -4.04 -10.68
C THR A 94 -3.00 -3.91 -9.16
N ALA A 95 -4.11 -4.33 -8.55
CA ALA A 95 -4.24 -4.36 -7.09
C ALA A 95 -3.34 -5.46 -6.48
N GLY A 96 -2.99 -5.27 -5.21
CA GLY A 96 -2.34 -6.30 -4.40
C GLY A 96 -3.34 -7.34 -3.89
N SER A 97 -2.84 -8.51 -3.52
CA SER A 97 -3.66 -9.59 -2.96
C SER A 97 -3.77 -9.48 -1.43
N PRO A 98 -4.88 -9.95 -0.83
CA PRO A 98 -5.02 -9.97 0.62
C PRO A 98 -4.09 -10.98 1.29
N SER A 99 -3.75 -10.71 2.55
CA SER A 99 -3.15 -11.69 3.46
C SER A 99 -4.19 -12.17 4.46
N SER A 100 -4.06 -13.41 4.96
CA SER A 100 -4.99 -13.99 5.94
C SER A 100 -4.33 -14.95 6.91
N ILE A 101 -4.96 -15.14 8.07
CA ILE A 101 -4.71 -16.26 8.98
C ILE A 101 -6.01 -17.05 9.14
N GLY A 102 -6.10 -18.18 8.44
CA GLY A 102 -7.33 -18.95 8.29
C GLY A 102 -8.51 -18.07 7.88
N SER A 103 -9.65 -18.27 8.53
CA SER A 103 -10.82 -17.39 8.46
C SER A 103 -10.87 -16.35 9.59
N LEU A 104 -9.86 -16.32 10.47
CA LEU A 104 -9.88 -15.53 11.71
C LEU A 104 -9.65 -14.03 11.44
N LEU A 105 -8.75 -13.72 10.51
CA LEU A 105 -8.40 -12.34 10.18
C LEU A 105 -7.89 -12.25 8.74
N THR A 106 -8.37 -11.24 8.03
CA THR A 106 -7.92 -10.88 6.67
C THR A 106 -7.48 -9.43 6.64
N ALA A 107 -6.36 -9.16 6.00
CA ALA A 107 -5.89 -7.83 5.64
C ALA A 107 -5.99 -7.67 4.12
N ALA A 108 -6.80 -6.73 3.66
CA ALA A 108 -6.99 -6.45 2.23
C ALA A 108 -5.69 -5.99 1.55
N GLY A 109 -5.58 -6.26 0.24
CA GLY A 109 -4.50 -5.70 -0.57
C GLY A 109 -4.71 -4.22 -0.91
N GLY A 110 -3.65 -3.58 -1.40
CA GLY A 110 -3.64 -2.18 -1.81
C GLY A 110 -4.19 -1.96 -3.21
N GLY A 111 -4.74 -0.77 -3.47
CA GLY A 111 -5.32 -0.38 -4.75
C GLY A 111 -4.28 -0.09 -5.83
N ALA A 112 -4.63 -0.36 -7.08
CA ALA A 112 -3.78 -0.05 -8.24
C ALA A 112 -3.65 1.46 -8.47
N GLY A 113 -2.46 1.95 -8.83
CA GLY A 113 -2.29 3.32 -9.33
C GLY A 113 -2.93 3.53 -10.70
N ALA A 114 -3.50 4.71 -10.94
CA ALA A 114 -4.15 5.02 -12.22
C ALA A 114 -3.14 5.14 -13.37
N LEU A 115 -3.54 4.68 -14.56
CA LEU A 115 -2.75 4.86 -15.78
C LEU A 115 -2.72 6.34 -16.18
N GLY A 116 -1.60 6.78 -16.76
CA GLY A 116 -1.41 8.12 -17.33
C GLY A 116 -2.17 8.34 -18.64
N ASN A 117 -3.46 8.00 -18.72
CA ASN A 117 -4.32 8.33 -19.86
C ASN A 117 -5.52 9.08 -19.28
N GLY A 118 -5.62 10.39 -19.52
CA GLY A 118 -6.55 11.32 -18.86
C GLY A 118 -8.07 11.08 -19.06
N ALA A 119 -8.48 9.83 -19.29
CA ALA A 119 -9.87 9.38 -19.37
C ALA A 119 -10.31 8.56 -18.15
N THR A 120 -9.40 8.04 -17.30
CA THR A 120 -9.76 7.30 -16.08
C THR A 120 -8.77 7.62 -14.94
N ASN A 121 -9.11 8.62 -14.12
CA ASN A 121 -8.20 9.24 -13.14
C ASN A 121 -8.32 8.64 -11.73
N ILE A 122 -8.93 7.47 -11.58
CA ILE A 122 -9.27 6.89 -10.28
C ILE A 122 -8.40 5.64 -10.07
N GLY A 123 -7.62 5.61 -8.98
CA GLY A 123 -6.89 4.41 -8.57
C GLY A 123 -7.87 3.30 -8.17
N GLY A 124 -7.49 2.04 -8.37
CA GLY A 124 -8.37 0.90 -8.09
C GLY A 124 -8.76 0.78 -6.61
N ALA A 125 -9.93 0.17 -6.35
CA ALA A 125 -10.44 -0.10 -5.01
C ALA A 125 -9.42 -0.90 -4.15
N GLY A 126 -9.17 -0.42 -2.93
CA GLY A 126 -8.08 -0.79 -2.01
C GLY A 126 -7.64 0.48 -1.25
N ALA A 127 -6.60 0.49 -0.42
CA ALA A 127 -6.05 1.79 -0.03
C ALA A 127 -5.72 2.52 -1.34
N SER A 128 -6.36 3.66 -1.60
CA SER A 128 -6.64 4.03 -2.98
C SER A 128 -5.35 4.30 -3.74
N GLY A 129 -5.22 3.83 -4.97
CA GLY A 129 -4.13 4.29 -5.83
C GLY A 129 -4.25 5.81 -6.07
N GLY A 130 -3.11 6.45 -6.32
CA GLY A 130 -3.08 7.84 -6.76
C GLY A 130 -3.67 7.97 -8.15
N GLY A 131 -4.35 9.09 -8.39
CA GLY A 131 -4.86 9.46 -9.70
C GLY A 131 -3.74 9.85 -10.66
N GLY A 132 -4.00 9.74 -11.96
CA GLY A 132 -3.13 10.24 -13.03
C GLY A 132 -3.81 11.41 -13.74
N SER A 133 -3.03 12.35 -14.26
CA SER A 133 -3.51 13.38 -15.19
C SER A 133 -2.51 13.55 -16.33
N ARG A 134 -2.87 14.35 -17.34
CA ARG A 134 -1.98 14.64 -18.47
C ARG A 134 -0.68 15.34 -18.07
N ILE A 135 -0.68 16.05 -16.94
CA ILE A 135 0.39 17.00 -16.58
C ILE A 135 0.99 16.71 -15.20
N CYS A 136 0.35 15.91 -14.35
CA CYS A 136 0.89 15.48 -13.06
C CYS A 136 0.23 14.16 -12.59
N ALA A 137 0.81 13.51 -11.58
CA ALA A 137 0.25 12.31 -10.97
C ALA A 137 0.20 12.43 -9.44
N GLY A 138 -0.82 11.83 -8.83
CA GLY A 138 -0.98 11.75 -7.38
C GLY A 138 -0.28 10.52 -6.79
N GLY A 139 0.04 10.59 -5.51
CA GLY A 139 0.59 9.46 -4.76
C GLY A 139 -0.49 8.50 -4.30
N GLY A 140 -0.16 7.23 -4.11
CA GLY A 140 -1.07 6.24 -3.53
C GLY A 140 -1.31 6.50 -2.04
N GLY A 141 -2.46 6.06 -1.53
CA GLY A 141 -2.78 6.11 -0.11
C GLY A 141 -1.95 5.14 0.74
N GLY A 142 -1.83 5.44 2.02
CA GLY A 142 -1.19 4.57 3.03
C GLY A 142 -2.02 3.37 3.46
N ALA A 143 -1.79 2.85 4.67
CA ALA A 143 -2.28 1.53 5.07
C ALA A 143 -3.76 1.57 5.48
N GLY A 144 -4.70 0.98 4.72
CA GLY A 144 -6.11 1.00 5.16
C GLY A 144 -7.05 0.07 4.40
N ALA A 145 -8.29 -0.01 4.88
CA ALA A 145 -9.41 -0.63 4.14
C ALA A 145 -9.66 0.13 2.81
N PRO A 146 -10.31 -0.49 1.81
CA PRO A 146 -10.61 0.13 0.53
C PRO A 146 -11.15 1.55 0.72
N GLY A 147 -10.35 2.54 0.30
CA GLY A 147 -10.68 3.95 0.41
C GLY A 147 -11.79 4.32 -0.57
N GLN A 148 -12.50 5.40 -0.28
CA GLN A 148 -13.53 5.95 -1.18
C GLN A 148 -12.86 6.43 -2.47
N ASP A 149 -13.52 6.25 -3.61
CA ASP A 149 -13.11 6.87 -4.87
C ASP A 149 -13.12 8.40 -4.69
N PHE A 150 -11.95 9.05 -4.82
CA PHE A 150 -11.94 10.50 -4.95
C PHE A 150 -12.54 10.86 -6.31
N SER A 151 -13.78 11.32 -6.28
CA SER A 151 -14.48 11.89 -7.43
C SER A 151 -13.70 13.11 -7.95
N ASN A 152 -13.12 12.92 -9.13
CA ASN A 152 -12.77 13.90 -10.17
C ASN A 152 -12.86 15.38 -9.77
N TYR A 153 -11.70 16.04 -9.63
CA TYR A 153 -11.57 17.46 -9.99
C TYR A 153 -10.89 17.57 -11.35
N ALA A 154 -11.44 16.90 -12.36
CA ALA A 154 -11.07 17.08 -13.76
C ALA A 154 -12.06 18.07 -14.39
N THR A 155 -11.93 19.36 -14.06
CA THR A 155 -12.59 20.41 -14.84
C THR A 155 -11.62 20.87 -15.92
N THR A 156 -12.07 20.75 -17.16
CA THR A 156 -11.49 21.33 -18.37
C THR A 156 -10.90 22.73 -18.14
N SER A 157 -9.56 22.84 -18.09
CA SER A 157 -8.72 24.06 -18.17
C SER A 157 -8.67 25.00 -16.93
N PRO A 158 -7.49 25.53 -16.50
CA PRO A 158 -6.13 25.01 -16.54
C PRO A 158 -5.66 24.55 -15.14
N ALA A 159 -6.54 24.02 -14.29
CA ALA A 159 -6.17 23.48 -12.98
C ALA A 159 -5.76 21.99 -13.10
N SER A 160 -4.48 21.77 -13.33
CA SER A 160 -3.79 20.47 -13.49
C SER A 160 -3.51 19.82 -12.12
N LEU A 161 -4.53 19.18 -11.54
CA LEU A 161 -4.44 18.47 -10.25
C LEU A 161 -4.68 16.97 -10.44
N ALA A 162 -3.83 16.14 -9.82
CA ALA A 162 -4.03 14.70 -9.73
C ALA A 162 -4.25 14.29 -8.27
N ALA A 163 -5.38 13.63 -7.99
CA ALA A 163 -5.76 13.26 -6.63
C ALA A 163 -4.78 12.26 -6.01
N GLY A 164 -4.41 12.48 -4.75
CA GLY A 164 -3.77 11.44 -3.94
C GLY A 164 -4.78 10.38 -3.52
N GLY A 165 -4.30 9.17 -3.27
CA GLY A 165 -5.15 8.08 -2.80
C GLY A 165 -5.65 8.29 -1.37
N SER A 166 -6.90 7.93 -1.08
CA SER A 166 -7.42 7.93 0.29
C SER A 166 -6.98 6.68 1.05
N ALA A 167 -6.89 6.78 2.37
CA ALA A 167 -6.65 5.63 3.22
C ALA A 167 -7.57 5.71 4.44
N SER A 168 -8.19 4.59 4.79
CA SER A 168 -9.06 4.49 5.98
C SER A 168 -8.27 4.54 7.29
N TYR A 169 -7.00 4.12 7.22
CA TYR A 169 -6.01 4.18 8.30
C TYR A 169 -4.68 4.68 7.67
N GLY A 170 -3.73 5.20 8.45
CA GLY A 170 -2.55 5.89 7.88
C GLY A 170 -2.89 7.29 7.32
N SER A 171 -2.11 7.77 6.34
CA SER A 171 -2.38 9.07 5.68
C SER A 171 -2.68 8.92 4.19
N SER A 172 -3.42 9.87 3.64
CA SER A 172 -3.68 9.98 2.21
C SER A 172 -2.41 10.29 1.43
N GLY A 173 -2.35 9.85 0.17
CA GLY A 173 -1.32 10.30 -0.76
C GLY A 173 -1.42 11.80 -1.03
N GLY A 174 -0.31 12.41 -1.41
CA GLY A 174 -0.24 13.80 -1.84
C GLY A 174 -0.90 14.01 -3.19
N TYR A 175 -1.42 15.23 -3.39
CA TYR A 175 -1.90 15.68 -4.69
C TYR A 175 -0.72 16.00 -5.62
N GLY A 176 -0.83 15.61 -6.88
CA GLY A 176 -0.03 16.21 -7.94
C GLY A 176 -0.60 17.58 -8.29
N SER A 177 0.24 18.59 -8.46
CA SER A 177 -0.21 19.93 -8.87
C SER A 177 0.76 20.56 -9.86
N ASP A 178 0.22 21.37 -10.75
CA ASP A 178 0.98 22.24 -11.63
C ASP A 178 0.52 23.69 -11.43
N ALA A 179 1.39 24.46 -10.76
CA ALA A 179 1.24 25.89 -10.65
C ALA A 179 1.94 26.55 -11.84
N ASN A 180 1.20 26.74 -12.94
CA ASN A 180 1.58 27.61 -14.05
C ASN A 180 2.79 27.13 -14.90
N GLY A 181 2.88 25.82 -15.17
CA GLY A 181 3.79 25.22 -16.17
C GLY A 181 5.26 25.07 -15.76
N ALA A 182 5.69 25.68 -14.65
CA ALA A 182 7.10 25.70 -14.24
C ALA A 182 7.44 24.83 -13.02
N ASN A 183 6.45 24.45 -12.20
CA ASN A 183 6.67 23.71 -10.94
C ASN A 183 5.68 22.55 -10.79
N VAL A 184 5.72 21.61 -11.73
CA VAL A 184 4.94 20.38 -11.62
C VAL A 184 5.49 19.55 -10.44
N ARG A 185 4.65 19.21 -9.47
CA ARG A 185 5.01 18.28 -8.39
C ARG A 185 4.09 17.07 -8.47
N SER A 186 4.68 15.89 -8.47
CA SER A 186 3.91 14.66 -8.32
C SER A 186 3.69 14.36 -6.84
N GLY A 187 2.57 13.72 -6.54
CA GLY A 187 2.17 13.43 -5.17
C GLY A 187 3.04 12.37 -4.50
N ASP A 188 3.50 12.66 -3.29
CA ASP A 188 4.15 11.68 -2.41
C ASP A 188 3.14 10.61 -1.97
N GLY A 189 3.60 9.40 -1.70
CA GLY A 189 2.79 8.32 -1.14
C GLY A 189 2.34 8.64 0.29
N GLY A 190 1.15 8.15 0.65
CA GLY A 190 0.57 8.30 1.97
C GLY A 190 1.18 7.35 2.99
N ALA A 191 1.54 7.86 4.17
CA ALA A 191 2.21 7.11 5.21
C ALA A 191 1.41 5.87 5.67
N GLY A 192 2.13 4.76 5.80
CA GLY A 192 1.63 3.51 6.36
C GLY A 192 1.52 3.51 7.88
N LEU A 193 1.17 2.36 8.45
CA LEU A 193 1.06 2.14 9.90
C LEU A 193 2.23 1.28 10.38
N GLU A 194 2.95 1.75 11.41
CA GLU A 194 4.11 1.04 12.00
C GLU A 194 5.20 0.64 10.98
N GLY A 195 5.36 1.44 9.91
CA GLY A 195 6.34 1.15 8.86
C GLY A 195 5.88 0.16 7.78
N PHE A 196 4.60 -0.22 7.79
CA PHE A 196 3.96 -1.11 6.81
C PHE A 196 2.83 -0.41 6.05
N GLY A 197 2.55 -0.85 4.84
CA GLY A 197 1.43 -0.41 4.02
C GLY A 197 1.54 1.05 3.58
N GLY A 198 2.74 1.59 3.36
CA GLY A 198 2.86 2.94 2.81
C GLY A 198 2.57 3.01 1.30
N GLY A 199 2.04 4.12 0.83
CA GLY A 199 1.73 4.34 -0.59
C GLY A 199 2.97 4.63 -1.44
N GLY A 200 2.87 4.34 -2.74
CA GLY A 200 3.86 4.71 -3.74
C GLY A 200 3.70 6.17 -4.21
N GLY A 201 4.78 6.79 -4.66
CA GLY A 201 4.76 8.14 -5.21
C GLY A 201 4.27 8.19 -6.66
N GLY A 202 3.67 9.30 -7.08
CA GLY A 202 3.24 9.53 -8.46
C GLY A 202 4.42 9.80 -9.41
N GLY A 203 4.31 9.38 -10.67
CA GLY A 203 5.34 9.61 -11.68
C GLY A 203 5.44 11.07 -12.14
N GLY A 204 6.64 11.50 -12.53
CA GLY A 204 6.93 12.87 -12.97
C GLY A 204 6.65 13.13 -14.46
N THR A 205 6.35 14.38 -14.79
CA THR A 205 6.02 14.92 -16.12
C THR A 205 6.75 16.26 -16.33
N GLY A 206 7.33 16.53 -17.51
CA GLY A 206 7.92 17.85 -17.81
C GLY A 206 9.15 18.20 -16.97
N SER A 207 9.12 19.26 -16.16
CA SER A 207 10.20 19.64 -15.22
C SER A 207 9.96 19.13 -13.78
N ALA A 208 9.00 18.21 -13.59
CA ALA A 208 8.59 17.72 -12.28
C ALA A 208 9.62 16.90 -11.51
N ARG A 209 9.53 17.02 -10.17
CA ARG A 209 10.07 16.01 -9.27
C ARG A 209 9.05 14.87 -9.11
N PRO A 210 9.46 13.60 -9.29
CA PRO A 210 8.61 12.47 -8.97
C PRO A 210 8.22 12.47 -7.50
N GLY A 211 7.04 11.94 -7.21
CA GLY A 211 6.59 11.73 -5.85
C GLY A 211 7.43 10.64 -5.20
N ARG A 212 7.70 10.77 -3.91
CA ARG A 212 8.40 9.75 -3.13
C ARG A 212 7.41 8.77 -2.55
N GLY A 213 7.80 7.49 -2.53
CA GLY A 213 7.11 6.49 -1.73
C GLY A 213 7.39 6.71 -0.24
N CYS A 214 6.62 6.02 0.61
CA CYS A 214 6.79 6.09 2.06
C CYS A 214 6.57 4.72 2.70
N HIS A 215 7.17 4.46 3.86
CA HIS A 215 7.01 3.20 4.63
C HIS A 215 7.02 1.91 3.79
N GLY A 216 7.96 1.83 2.86
CA GLY A 216 8.10 0.69 1.94
C GLY A 216 7.42 0.88 0.58
N GLY A 217 6.73 1.98 0.33
CA GLY A 217 6.26 2.34 -1.01
C GLY A 217 7.40 2.75 -1.94
N GLY A 218 7.21 2.52 -3.24
CA GLY A 218 8.18 2.88 -4.28
C GLY A 218 8.04 4.33 -4.75
N ASP A 219 9.17 4.92 -5.16
CA ASP A 219 9.21 6.28 -5.72
C ASP A 219 8.65 6.30 -7.15
N GLY A 220 8.05 7.42 -7.54
CA GLY A 220 7.62 7.66 -8.90
C GLY A 220 8.79 7.72 -9.89
N GLY A 221 8.53 7.35 -11.14
CA GLY A 221 9.49 7.45 -12.23
C GLY A 221 9.80 8.90 -12.62
N ALA A 222 11.07 9.17 -12.92
CA ALA A 222 11.53 10.47 -13.39
C ALA A 222 11.18 10.76 -14.86
N ILE A 223 11.27 12.03 -15.21
CA ILE A 223 11.09 12.55 -16.57
C ILE A 223 12.04 11.84 -17.54
N GLY A 224 11.57 11.58 -18.77
CA GLY A 224 12.42 11.02 -19.82
C GLY A 224 12.51 9.50 -19.81
N GLY A 225 11.50 8.81 -19.25
CA GLY A 225 11.35 7.36 -19.46
C GLY A 225 11.48 6.50 -18.20
N GLY A 226 11.45 7.07 -16.99
CA GLY A 226 11.65 6.29 -15.77
C GLY A 226 10.46 5.37 -15.46
N ALA A 227 10.72 4.06 -15.33
CA ALA A 227 9.77 3.16 -14.65
C ALA A 227 9.60 3.57 -13.19
N GLY A 228 8.42 3.31 -12.61
CA GLY A 228 8.19 3.52 -11.19
C GLY A 228 8.99 2.52 -10.34
N GLY A 229 9.42 2.94 -9.15
CA GLY A 229 10.10 2.07 -8.19
C GLY A 229 9.15 1.03 -7.60
N ALA A 230 9.65 -0.18 -7.36
CA ALA A 230 8.87 -1.22 -6.69
C ALA A 230 8.69 -0.92 -5.20
N GLY A 231 7.56 -1.36 -4.63
CA GLY A 231 7.38 -1.43 -3.19
C GLY A 231 8.32 -2.46 -2.57
N ARG A 232 8.74 -2.21 -1.34
CA ARG A 232 9.60 -3.08 -0.54
C ARG A 232 8.86 -4.39 -0.25
N ALA A 233 9.52 -5.52 -0.50
CA ALA A 233 9.00 -6.83 -0.13
C ALA A 233 8.66 -6.90 1.38
N ASN A 234 7.61 -7.65 1.71
CA ASN A 234 7.13 -7.89 3.07
C ASN A 234 6.75 -6.62 3.83
N SER A 235 6.37 -5.57 3.10
CA SER A 235 5.93 -4.31 3.69
C SER A 235 4.48 -3.97 3.39
N GLY A 236 3.87 -4.61 2.40
CA GLY A 236 2.61 -4.16 1.80
C GLY A 236 2.71 -2.80 1.11
N GLY A 237 3.92 -2.26 0.88
CA GLY A 237 4.09 -0.93 0.27
C GLY A 237 3.60 -0.88 -1.18
N GLY A 238 2.99 0.22 -1.59
CA GLY A 238 2.53 0.43 -2.96
C GLY A 238 3.67 0.74 -3.94
N GLY A 239 3.52 0.35 -5.21
CA GLY A 239 4.51 0.65 -6.25
C GLY A 239 4.44 2.11 -6.74
N GLY A 240 5.55 2.68 -7.17
CA GLY A 240 5.59 4.04 -7.72
C GLY A 240 4.96 4.14 -9.12
N GLY A 241 4.38 5.27 -9.45
CA GLY A 241 3.82 5.54 -10.77
C GLY A 241 4.90 5.80 -11.82
N ALA A 242 4.64 5.46 -13.07
CA ALA A 242 5.62 5.62 -14.15
C ALA A 242 5.83 7.09 -14.55
N GLY A 243 7.06 7.46 -14.89
CA GLY A 243 7.38 8.76 -15.46
C GLY A 243 6.82 8.93 -16.87
N ALA A 244 6.70 10.19 -17.28
CA ALA A 244 6.17 10.56 -18.58
C ALA A 244 7.25 10.87 -19.61
N GLN A 245 7.06 10.36 -20.82
CA GLN A 245 7.83 10.76 -21.99
C GLN A 245 6.97 10.57 -23.25
N SER A 246 6.99 11.56 -24.14
CA SER A 246 6.30 11.44 -25.43
C SER A 246 6.88 10.29 -26.24
N GLY A 247 6.02 9.46 -26.83
CA GLY A 247 6.43 8.33 -27.65
C GLY A 247 6.97 7.10 -26.89
N VAL A 248 6.96 7.09 -25.56
CA VAL A 248 7.44 5.96 -24.74
C VAL A 248 6.35 5.50 -23.79
N THR A 249 6.21 4.18 -23.65
CA THR A 249 5.35 3.53 -22.66
C THR A 249 6.23 3.05 -21.52
N ASN A 250 5.98 3.54 -20.31
CA ASN A 250 6.70 3.07 -19.11
C ASN A 250 5.74 2.33 -18.17
N SER A 251 6.25 1.31 -17.50
CA SER A 251 5.52 0.60 -16.45
C SER A 251 5.64 1.32 -15.11
N GLY A 252 4.58 1.25 -14.31
CA GLY A 252 4.69 1.55 -12.89
C GLY A 252 5.47 0.45 -12.16
N GLY A 253 5.87 0.73 -10.93
CA GLY A 253 6.50 -0.26 -10.07
C GLY A 253 5.49 -1.27 -9.55
N ALA A 254 5.94 -2.50 -9.31
CA ALA A 254 5.14 -3.50 -8.59
C ALA A 254 4.97 -3.10 -7.11
N GLY A 255 3.88 -3.52 -6.48
CA GLY A 255 3.70 -3.42 -5.04
C GLY A 255 4.54 -4.45 -4.27
N GLY A 256 4.79 -4.18 -3.00
CA GLY A 256 5.44 -5.10 -2.08
C GLY A 256 4.49 -6.19 -1.59
N SER A 257 5.00 -7.40 -1.35
CA SER A 257 4.25 -8.48 -0.70
C SER A 257 3.80 -8.07 0.71
N GLY A 258 2.73 -8.72 1.19
CA GLY A 258 2.27 -8.65 2.56
C GLY A 258 3.23 -9.30 3.55
N PHE A 259 2.84 -9.32 4.81
CA PHE A 259 3.62 -9.87 5.91
C PHE A 259 2.71 -10.31 7.05
N CYS A 260 3.10 -11.33 7.79
CA CYS A 260 2.43 -11.69 9.03
C CYS A 260 3.46 -11.91 10.15
N ARG A 261 3.17 -11.40 11.33
CA ARG A 261 3.86 -11.74 12.56
C ARG A 261 2.85 -12.09 13.64
N ILE A 262 3.08 -13.20 14.29
CA ILE A 262 2.25 -13.69 15.39
C ILE A 262 3.10 -13.62 16.65
N TYR A 263 2.59 -12.98 17.69
CA TYR A 263 3.18 -12.91 19.01
C TYR A 263 2.35 -13.70 20.01
N TRP A 264 2.98 -14.39 20.95
CA TRP A 264 2.31 -15.12 22.03
C TRP A 264 3.22 -15.27 23.25
N TRP A 265 2.66 -15.67 24.39
CA TRP A 265 3.40 -15.88 25.64
C TRP A 265 3.42 -17.35 26.04
N GLU A 266 4.60 -17.85 26.42
CA GLU A 266 4.86 -19.23 26.90
C GLU A 266 5.91 -19.28 28.00
#